data_AF-A0A2Z3I4E0-F1
#
_entry.id   AF-A0A2Z3I4E0-F1
#
_cell.length_a   1.000
_cell.length_b   1.000
_cell.length_c   1.000
_cell.angle_alpha   90.00
_cell.angle_beta   90.00
_cell.angle_gamma   90.00
#
_symmetry.space_group_name_H-M   'P 1'
#
loop_
_entity.id
_entity.type
_entity.pdbx_description
1 polymer ?
#
loop_
_entity_poly.entity_id
_entity_poly.type
_entity_poly.pdbx_seq_one_letter_code
_entity_poly.pdbx_strand_id
1 'polypeptide(L)'
;MKSCFTFLPLICGSLLAIAQSANPDLPIPARQQSQSASMAFPTSATTGVPDGVKLLPSGGIVVTKPGTVLEGLDIRGQVYIKADNVTLKNCKITTKDFYVVRIDKGIQGAVVQNCDIDGQGGSGTGIGGAGTFLGNDIRGVVNGINLEGAVGSKIIGNYIHDFRGGPDEHFDGIQIFGDVGTMKNIEIAHNTIINDGSPIGVSAIFVANTFGPVDNVSIHHNYLSSPGNFPVYNMGTYTKSPITNVTWSDNYVVKGYYGYEKITADSQGRLPTMTNNTNVDKGLPPETAPDSYSANKANDGPPPTSGTKGK
;
A
#
# COMPACT_ATOMS: atom_id res chain seq x y z
N MET A 1 -40.90 -82.68 -41.64
CA MET A 1 -41.69 -82.37 -40.43
C MET A 1 -40.71 -82.36 -39.26
N LYS A 2 -40.29 -81.18 -38.82
CA LYS A 2 -39.07 -80.98 -38.01
C LYS A 2 -39.42 -80.76 -36.54
N SER A 3 -38.90 -81.65 -35.69
CA SER A 3 -38.76 -81.52 -34.24
C SER A 3 -37.66 -80.50 -33.89
N CYS A 4 -37.74 -79.82 -32.74
CA CYS A 4 -36.54 -79.27 -32.10
C CYS A 4 -36.71 -79.13 -30.58
N PHE A 5 -35.72 -79.66 -29.87
CA PHE A 5 -35.47 -79.64 -28.43
C PHE A 5 -34.49 -78.50 -28.07
N THR A 6 -34.57 -78.04 -26.81
CA THR A 6 -33.50 -77.46 -25.93
C THR A 6 -32.85 -76.11 -26.33
N PHE A 7 -32.32 -75.23 -25.47
CA PHE A 7 -31.52 -75.34 -24.21
C PHE A 7 -31.59 -74.04 -23.34
N LEU A 8 -31.10 -74.17 -22.10
CA LEU A 8 -30.99 -73.30 -20.89
C LEU A 8 -30.39 -71.87 -20.99
N PRO A 9 -30.48 -71.04 -19.91
CA PRO A 9 -29.28 -70.79 -19.08
C PRO A 9 -29.46 -70.76 -17.53
N LEU A 10 -28.32 -70.97 -16.84
CA LEU A 10 -27.96 -70.91 -15.40
C LEU A 10 -28.32 -69.56 -14.71
N ILE A 11 -28.86 -69.49 -13.47
CA ILE A 11 -28.25 -69.55 -12.10
C ILE A 11 -27.08 -68.56 -11.90
N CYS A 12 -26.88 -67.72 -10.88
CA CYS A 12 -27.30 -67.51 -9.48
C CYS A 12 -27.07 -66.00 -9.20
N GLY A 13 -27.82 -65.27 -8.39
CA GLY A 13 -27.78 -65.36 -6.94
C GLY A 13 -27.94 -63.96 -6.34
N SER A 14 -29.07 -63.70 -5.68
CA SER A 14 -29.31 -62.51 -4.87
C SER A 14 -29.36 -62.93 -3.40
N LEU A 15 -28.28 -62.63 -2.67
CA LEU A 15 -28.30 -62.71 -1.21
C LEU A 15 -28.70 -61.34 -0.66
N LEU A 16 -29.86 -61.33 -0.01
CA LEU A 16 -30.31 -60.31 0.92
C LEU A 16 -29.55 -60.52 2.24
N ALA A 17 -28.85 -59.50 2.72
CA ALA A 17 -28.40 -59.42 4.11
C ALA A 17 -28.77 -58.04 4.65
N ILE A 18 -29.35 -58.07 5.83
CA ILE A 18 -30.12 -57.02 6.47
C ILE A 18 -29.24 -56.36 7.54
N ALA A 19 -29.54 -55.07 7.76
CA ALA A 19 -29.27 -54.28 8.96
C ALA A 19 -27.87 -53.66 9.12
N GLN A 20 -27.82 -52.33 8.98
CA GLN A 20 -27.41 -51.48 10.11
C GLN A 20 -28.13 -50.12 10.06
N SER A 21 -28.54 -49.71 11.25
CA SER A 21 -29.44 -48.62 11.60
C SER A 21 -28.90 -47.23 11.23
N ALA A 22 -29.80 -46.40 10.69
CA ALA A 22 -29.63 -44.96 10.56
C ALA A 22 -29.46 -44.30 11.94
N ASN A 23 -28.38 -43.53 12.11
CA ASN A 23 -28.30 -42.50 13.14
C ASN A 23 -28.91 -41.21 12.57
N PRO A 24 -29.80 -40.52 13.30
CA PRO A 24 -30.36 -39.25 12.86
C PRO A 24 -29.29 -38.14 12.91
N ASP A 25 -29.36 -37.27 11.90
CA ASP A 25 -28.48 -36.15 11.65
C ASP A 25 -28.18 -35.30 12.90
N LEU A 26 -26.90 -35.28 13.30
CA LEU A 26 -26.37 -34.20 14.12
C LEU A 26 -26.36 -32.92 13.26
N PRO A 27 -26.85 -31.78 13.76
CA PRO A 27 -26.73 -30.52 13.04
C PRO A 27 -25.24 -30.22 12.82
N ILE A 28 -24.84 -30.16 11.56
CA ILE A 28 -23.53 -29.63 11.15
C ILE A 28 -23.49 -28.21 11.72
N PRO A 29 -22.52 -27.86 12.60
CA PRO A 29 -22.40 -26.49 13.06
C PRO A 29 -22.21 -25.62 11.83
N ALA A 30 -23.13 -24.68 11.62
CA ALA A 30 -23.00 -23.64 10.62
C ALA A 30 -21.60 -23.04 10.79
N ARG A 31 -20.80 -23.09 9.73
CA ARG A 31 -19.49 -22.43 9.67
C ARG A 31 -19.74 -20.97 10.04
N GLN A 32 -19.46 -20.61 11.30
CA GLN A 32 -19.38 -19.22 11.68
C GLN A 32 -18.39 -18.63 10.69
N GLN A 33 -18.86 -17.79 9.79
CA GLN A 33 -17.99 -16.88 9.09
C GLN A 33 -17.28 -16.13 10.21
N SER A 34 -16.03 -16.50 10.46
CA SER A 34 -15.14 -15.65 11.23
C SER A 34 -15.23 -14.31 10.55
N GLN A 35 -15.90 -13.34 11.16
CA GLN A 35 -15.69 -11.94 10.83
C GLN A 35 -14.18 -11.78 10.92
N SER A 36 -13.53 -11.72 9.76
CA SER A 36 -12.16 -11.24 9.67
C SER A 36 -12.16 -9.95 10.45
N ALA A 37 -11.38 -9.87 11.52
CA ALA A 37 -11.18 -8.61 12.21
C ALA A 37 -10.65 -7.65 11.14
N SER A 38 -11.51 -6.71 10.71
CA SER A 38 -11.06 -5.56 9.93
C SER A 38 -9.98 -4.90 10.77
N MET A 39 -8.76 -4.85 10.27
CA MET A 39 -7.74 -4.01 10.89
C MET A 39 -8.24 -2.57 10.80
N ALA A 40 -8.09 -1.79 11.85
CA ALA A 40 -8.16 -0.34 11.71
C ALA A 40 -7.10 0.09 10.69
N PHE A 41 -7.41 1.09 9.86
CA PHE A 41 -6.37 1.71 9.05
C PHE A 41 -5.29 2.33 9.94
N PRO A 42 -4.04 2.51 9.45
CA PRO A 42 -2.98 3.08 10.27
C PRO A 42 -3.35 4.45 10.85
N THR A 43 -2.98 4.67 12.10
CA THR A 43 -3.09 5.95 12.82
C THR A 43 -1.80 6.18 13.59
N SER A 44 -1.65 7.35 14.21
CA SER A 44 -0.51 7.66 15.09
C SER A 44 -0.35 6.68 16.26
N ALA A 45 -1.39 5.93 16.63
CA ALA A 45 -1.30 4.89 17.67
C ALA A 45 -0.68 3.57 17.18
N THR A 46 -0.60 3.36 15.87
CA THR A 46 -0.14 2.12 15.23
C THR A 46 1.08 2.31 14.32
N THR A 47 1.47 3.57 14.08
CA THR A 47 2.60 3.95 13.23
C THR A 47 3.60 4.79 14.00
N GLY A 48 4.75 5.04 13.39
CA GLY A 48 5.81 5.83 14.00
C GLY A 48 6.69 4.99 14.93
N VAL A 49 7.39 5.67 15.83
CA VAL A 49 8.25 5.01 16.80
C VAL A 49 7.39 4.18 17.77
N PRO A 50 7.63 2.86 17.91
CA PRO A 50 6.85 2.04 18.83
C PRO A 50 6.99 2.49 20.29
N ASP A 51 5.91 2.36 21.05
CA ASP A 51 5.89 2.67 22.48
C ASP A 51 7.01 1.92 23.24
N GLY A 52 7.65 2.62 24.18
CA GLY A 52 8.72 2.07 25.01
C GLY A 52 10.10 2.03 24.36
N VAL A 53 10.24 2.39 23.08
CA VAL A 53 11.57 2.57 22.47
C VAL A 53 12.29 3.75 23.12
N LYS A 54 13.48 3.48 23.66
CA LYS A 54 14.36 4.54 24.18
C LYS A 54 15.16 5.15 23.03
N LEU A 55 14.93 6.43 22.76
CA LEU A 55 15.64 7.17 21.72
C LEU A 55 16.95 7.79 22.25
N LEU A 56 18.02 7.66 21.47
CA LEU A 56 19.30 8.31 21.72
C LEU A 56 19.42 9.59 20.88
N PRO A 57 19.79 10.74 21.48
CA PRO A 57 19.95 11.98 20.73
C PRO A 57 21.02 11.87 19.64
N SER A 58 20.75 12.47 18.48
CA SER A 58 21.68 12.66 17.37
C SER A 58 21.42 14.00 16.66
N GLY A 59 22.44 14.52 15.95
CA GLY A 59 22.23 15.52 14.90
C GLY A 59 21.86 14.86 13.56
N GLY A 60 21.68 15.67 12.51
CA GLY A 60 21.52 15.18 11.13
C GLY A 60 22.65 14.23 10.70
N ILE A 61 22.33 13.30 9.81
CA ILE A 61 23.19 12.16 9.46
C ILE A 61 23.30 12.04 7.94
N VAL A 62 24.52 11.93 7.41
CA VAL A 62 24.77 11.52 6.03
C VAL A 62 25.33 10.10 6.04
N VAL A 63 24.59 9.16 5.44
CA VAL A 63 24.94 7.75 5.41
C VAL A 63 25.62 7.41 4.08
N THR A 64 26.93 7.15 4.12
CA THR A 64 27.74 6.83 2.93
C THR A 64 28.23 5.38 2.89
N LYS A 65 27.97 4.60 3.95
CA LYS A 65 28.39 3.21 4.04
C LYS A 65 27.19 2.28 3.75
N PRO A 66 27.30 1.36 2.78
CA PRO A 66 26.24 0.38 2.51
C PRO A 66 25.95 -0.52 3.71
N GLY A 67 24.70 -0.97 3.84
CA GLY A 67 24.29 -1.86 4.93
C GLY A 67 24.22 -1.20 6.30
N THR A 68 24.33 0.13 6.39
CA THR A 68 24.24 0.84 7.67
C THR A 68 22.83 0.71 8.24
N VAL A 69 22.74 0.44 9.55
CA VAL A 69 21.49 0.44 10.29
C VAL A 69 21.51 1.59 11.29
N LEU A 70 20.53 2.47 11.20
CA LEU A 70 20.26 3.54 12.16
C LEU A 70 18.98 3.15 12.92
N GLU A 71 19.11 2.87 14.21
CA GLU A 71 17.98 2.41 15.03
C GLU A 71 17.90 3.14 16.37
N GLY A 72 16.69 3.53 16.78
CA GLY A 72 16.44 4.09 18.11
C GLY A 72 17.06 5.46 18.32
N LEU A 73 17.05 6.33 17.31
CA LEU A 73 17.64 7.67 17.38
C LEU A 73 16.57 8.78 17.41
N ASP A 74 16.79 9.82 18.22
CA ASP A 74 16.11 11.14 18.10
C ASP A 74 17.05 12.07 17.32
N ILE A 75 16.85 12.13 16.02
CA ILE A 75 17.68 12.83 15.04
C ILE A 75 17.14 14.25 14.83
N ARG A 76 17.95 15.25 15.20
CA ARG A 76 17.68 16.67 14.93
C ARG A 76 18.47 17.14 13.71
N GLY A 77 17.82 17.12 12.56
CA GLY A 77 18.41 17.40 11.24
C GLY A 77 18.03 16.34 10.21
N GLN A 78 18.30 16.62 8.93
CA GLN A 78 18.06 15.68 7.84
C GLN A 78 18.82 14.35 8.01
N VAL A 79 18.18 13.25 7.59
CA VAL A 79 18.86 11.98 7.27
C VAL A 79 19.04 11.89 5.75
N TYR A 80 20.28 11.83 5.29
CA TYR A 80 20.63 11.74 3.87
C TYR A 80 21.34 10.41 3.58
N ILE A 81 20.63 9.50 2.92
CA ILE A 81 21.09 8.17 2.55
C ILE A 81 21.71 8.22 1.14
N LYS A 82 22.99 7.91 1.07
CA LYS A 82 23.81 7.92 -0.16
C LYS A 82 24.44 6.54 -0.45
N ALA A 83 23.94 5.50 0.18
CA ALA A 83 24.49 4.15 0.06
C ALA A 83 23.38 3.10 0.11
N ASP A 84 23.63 1.96 -0.55
CA ASP A 84 22.66 0.87 -0.67
C ASP A 84 22.40 0.14 0.66
N ASN A 85 21.23 -0.50 0.75
CA ASN A 85 20.85 -1.40 1.83
C ASN A 85 20.87 -0.73 3.22
N VAL A 86 20.62 0.57 3.27
CA VAL A 86 20.55 1.31 4.54
C VAL A 86 19.17 1.12 5.17
N THR A 87 19.14 0.83 6.47
CA THR A 87 17.90 0.72 7.25
C THR A 87 17.85 1.85 8.27
N LEU A 88 16.76 2.63 8.25
CA LEU A 88 16.37 3.58 9.29
C LEU A 88 15.15 3.00 10.00
N LYS A 89 15.26 2.71 11.29
CA LYS A 89 14.23 1.96 12.03
C LYS A 89 13.97 2.53 13.41
N ASN A 90 12.71 2.67 13.83
CA ASN A 90 12.36 3.12 15.18
C ASN A 90 13.06 4.46 15.55
N CYS A 91 13.15 5.38 14.58
CA CYS A 91 13.81 6.66 14.75
C CYS A 91 12.79 7.80 14.72
N LYS A 92 13.07 8.85 15.48
CA LYS A 92 12.41 10.13 15.35
C LYS A 92 13.32 11.07 14.59
N ILE A 93 12.82 11.67 13.51
CA ILE A 93 13.56 12.63 12.70
C ILE A 93 12.79 13.93 12.68
N THR A 94 13.43 15.00 13.10
CA THR A 94 12.83 16.34 13.17
C THR A 94 13.76 17.36 12.55
N THR A 95 13.32 18.00 11.48
CA THR A 95 14.07 19.06 10.80
C THR A 95 13.12 20.00 10.05
N LYS A 96 13.65 21.10 9.55
CA LYS A 96 13.01 22.00 8.57
C LYS A 96 13.74 21.99 7.23
N ASP A 97 14.75 21.13 7.07
CA ASP A 97 15.40 20.92 5.78
C ASP A 97 14.38 20.48 4.74
N PHE A 98 14.63 20.77 3.45
CA PHE A 98 13.66 20.49 2.40
C PHE A 98 13.19 19.02 2.40
N TYR A 99 14.10 18.07 2.57
CA TYR A 99 13.77 16.66 2.84
C TYR A 99 14.05 16.31 4.30
N VAL A 100 13.11 15.69 5.00
CA VAL A 100 13.36 15.12 6.34
C VAL A 100 14.24 13.87 6.21
N VAL A 101 13.86 12.96 5.31
CA VAL A 101 14.67 11.82 4.87
C VAL A 101 14.88 11.91 3.36
N ARG A 102 16.13 11.98 2.93
CA ARG A 102 16.53 11.97 1.52
C ARG A 102 17.26 10.67 1.20
N ILE A 103 16.83 9.97 0.16
CA ILE A 103 17.51 8.82 -0.41
C ILE A 103 17.96 9.21 -1.81
N ASP A 104 19.26 9.16 -2.07
CA ASP A 104 19.80 9.54 -3.38
C ASP A 104 19.24 8.69 -4.53
N LYS A 105 19.04 9.33 -5.68
CA LYS A 105 18.55 8.63 -6.88
C LYS A 105 19.52 7.51 -7.26
N GLY A 106 18.98 6.31 -7.49
CA GLY A 106 19.75 5.13 -7.86
C GLY A 106 20.21 4.26 -6.68
N ILE A 107 20.02 4.72 -5.44
CA ILE A 107 20.21 3.90 -4.25
C ILE A 107 19.14 2.81 -4.16
N GLN A 108 19.57 1.60 -3.81
CA GLN A 108 18.71 0.42 -3.72
C GLN A 108 18.66 -0.14 -2.30
N GLY A 109 17.56 -0.82 -1.97
CA GLY A 109 17.42 -1.53 -0.70
C GLY A 109 17.30 -0.64 0.54
N ALA A 110 17.03 0.66 0.38
CA ALA A 110 16.76 1.53 1.51
C ALA A 110 15.44 1.12 2.20
N VAL A 111 15.47 1.04 3.53
CA VAL A 111 14.30 0.75 4.37
C VAL A 111 14.11 1.88 5.37
N VAL A 112 12.90 2.44 5.43
CA VAL A 112 12.49 3.42 6.45
C VAL A 112 11.28 2.84 7.16
N GLN A 113 11.45 2.44 8.41
CA GLN A 113 10.47 1.64 9.13
C GLN A 113 10.16 2.21 10.51
N ASN A 114 8.88 2.32 10.84
CA ASN A 114 8.39 2.69 12.17
C ASN A 114 9.08 3.97 12.67
N CYS A 115 9.18 4.99 11.81
CA CYS A 115 9.81 6.25 12.15
C CYS A 115 8.78 7.38 12.32
N ASP A 116 9.02 8.26 13.28
CA ASP A 116 8.35 9.56 13.37
C ASP A 116 9.10 10.54 12.50
N ILE A 117 8.45 11.12 11.48
CA ILE A 117 9.06 12.02 10.50
C ILE A 117 8.32 13.34 10.55
N ASP A 118 8.98 14.37 11.07
CA ASP A 118 8.35 15.67 11.36
C ASP A 118 9.12 16.82 10.70
N GLY A 119 8.48 17.44 9.71
CA GLY A 119 9.03 18.60 8.99
C GLY A 119 8.82 19.94 9.68
N GLN A 120 8.13 19.97 10.83
CA GLN A 120 7.81 21.16 11.63
C GLN A 120 7.15 22.32 10.86
N GLY A 121 6.52 22.02 9.72
CA GLY A 121 5.95 22.99 8.78
C GLY A 121 6.97 23.82 7.99
N GLY A 122 8.26 23.46 8.04
CA GLY A 122 9.32 24.08 7.24
C GLY A 122 9.85 23.19 6.11
N SER A 123 9.62 21.87 6.18
CA SER A 123 10.11 20.92 5.17
C SER A 123 9.17 20.78 3.97
N GLY A 124 9.76 20.66 2.78
CA GLY A 124 9.03 20.41 1.55
C GLY A 124 8.55 18.95 1.44
N THR A 125 9.34 17.98 1.90
CA THR A 125 9.02 16.55 1.74
C THR A 125 9.46 15.74 2.96
N GLY A 126 8.60 14.82 3.41
CA GLY A 126 8.93 13.84 4.46
C GLY A 126 10.01 12.86 3.99
N ILE A 127 9.68 12.01 3.02
CA ILE A 127 10.63 11.07 2.41
C ILE A 127 10.75 11.34 0.90
N GLY A 128 11.96 11.64 0.42
CA GLY A 128 12.23 11.78 -1.01
C GLY A 128 13.20 10.71 -1.52
N GLY A 129 12.78 9.89 -2.49
CA GLY A 129 13.61 8.83 -3.07
C GLY A 129 12.86 7.53 -3.33
N ALA A 130 13.56 6.40 -3.30
CA ALA A 130 13.01 5.07 -3.52
C ALA A 130 13.38 4.10 -2.39
N GLY A 131 12.53 3.13 -2.08
CA GLY A 131 12.78 2.17 -1.02
C GLY A 131 11.55 1.43 -0.51
N THR A 132 11.70 0.82 0.67
CA THR A 132 10.62 0.18 1.41
C THR A 132 10.29 1.01 2.64
N PHE A 133 9.11 1.63 2.65
CA PHE A 133 8.64 2.56 3.69
C PHE A 133 7.46 1.93 4.43
N LEU A 134 7.68 1.55 5.69
CA LEU A 134 6.77 0.71 6.46
C LEU A 134 6.37 1.38 7.78
N GLY A 135 5.08 1.54 8.05
CA GLY A 135 4.61 1.90 9.38
C GLY A 135 5.07 3.28 9.89
N ASN A 136 5.44 4.22 9.01
CA ASN A 136 5.94 5.53 9.42
C ASN A 136 4.80 6.49 9.75
N ASP A 137 5.01 7.39 10.72
CA ASP A 137 4.14 8.54 11.00
C ASP A 137 4.82 9.79 10.41
N ILE A 138 4.21 10.40 9.39
CA ILE A 138 4.78 11.50 8.61
C ILE A 138 3.86 12.71 8.71
N ARG A 139 4.41 13.85 9.14
CA ARG A 139 3.65 15.08 9.34
C ARG A 139 4.47 16.35 9.24
N GLY A 140 3.78 17.49 9.20
CA GLY A 140 4.41 18.80 9.23
C GLY A 140 5.23 19.09 7.98
N VAL A 141 4.84 18.52 6.84
CA VAL A 141 5.53 18.61 5.54
C VAL A 141 4.58 19.14 4.47
N VAL A 142 5.13 19.66 3.37
CA VAL A 142 4.33 19.98 2.17
C VAL A 142 3.92 18.70 1.44
N ASN A 143 4.86 17.77 1.24
CA ASN A 143 4.60 16.47 0.62
C ASN A 143 5.00 15.33 1.56
N GLY A 144 4.19 14.28 1.66
CA GLY A 144 4.50 13.13 2.51
C GLY A 144 5.69 12.35 1.98
N ILE A 145 5.49 11.70 0.83
CA ILE A 145 6.49 10.87 0.14
C ILE A 145 6.55 11.27 -1.32
N ASN A 146 7.73 11.66 -1.80
CA ASN A 146 8.00 11.87 -3.21
C ASN A 146 8.86 10.72 -3.75
N LEU A 147 8.29 9.86 -4.60
CA LEU A 147 9.03 8.77 -5.21
C LEU A 147 9.91 9.28 -6.35
N GLU A 148 11.21 8.98 -6.27
CA GLU A 148 12.20 9.37 -7.26
C GLU A 148 13.06 8.16 -7.65
N GLY A 149 13.10 7.82 -8.94
CA GLY A 149 13.83 6.65 -9.43
C GLY A 149 13.34 5.31 -8.86
N ALA A 150 12.05 5.22 -8.52
CA ALA A 150 11.45 4.07 -7.84
C ALA A 150 11.22 2.84 -8.73
N VAL A 151 12.09 1.84 -8.59
CA VAL A 151 11.89 0.48 -9.09
C VAL A 151 11.65 -0.46 -7.92
N GLY A 152 10.48 -1.08 -7.84
CA GLY A 152 10.21 -2.05 -6.77
C GLY A 152 9.92 -1.44 -5.40
N SER A 153 9.54 -0.15 -5.33
CA SER A 153 9.28 0.52 -4.04
C SER A 153 7.99 0.03 -3.38
N LYS A 154 8.00 -0.04 -2.06
CA LYS A 154 6.88 -0.49 -1.23
C LYS A 154 6.56 0.54 -0.18
N ILE A 155 5.32 1.01 -0.14
CA ILE A 155 4.87 2.06 0.77
C ILE A 155 3.65 1.49 1.47
N ILE A 156 3.88 0.92 2.65
CA ILE A 156 2.88 0.05 3.30
C ILE A 156 2.66 0.49 4.75
N GLY A 157 1.40 0.64 5.16
CA GLY A 157 1.08 0.84 6.57
C GLY A 157 1.44 2.21 7.13
N ASN A 158 1.75 3.20 6.29
CA ASN A 158 2.17 4.53 6.76
C ASN A 158 0.96 5.41 7.10
N TYR A 159 1.14 6.34 8.03
CA TYR A 159 0.20 7.39 8.36
C TYR A 159 0.78 8.75 7.96
N ILE A 160 0.12 9.46 7.05
CA ILE A 160 0.57 10.75 6.51
C ILE A 160 -0.54 11.78 6.75
N HIS A 161 -0.25 12.80 7.55
CA HIS A 161 -1.26 13.70 8.12
C HIS A 161 -0.66 15.04 8.55
N ASP A 162 -1.48 15.97 9.04
CA ASP A 162 -1.06 17.27 9.57
C ASP A 162 -0.10 18.00 8.60
N PHE A 163 -0.52 18.16 7.35
CA PHE A 163 0.30 18.79 6.30
C PHE A 163 0.46 20.29 6.59
N ARG A 164 1.68 20.81 6.37
CA ARG A 164 2.02 22.20 6.73
C ARG A 164 3.01 22.79 5.73
N GLY A 165 2.74 24.02 5.30
CA GLY A 165 3.51 24.73 4.29
C GLY A 165 3.06 26.18 4.10
N GLY A 166 3.58 26.83 3.06
CA GLY A 166 3.14 28.15 2.65
C GLY A 166 1.71 28.18 2.07
N PRO A 167 1.11 29.37 1.90
CA PRO A 167 -0.28 29.52 1.44
C PRO A 167 -0.51 29.04 0.00
N ASP A 168 0.52 29.08 -0.84
CA ASP A 168 0.47 28.72 -2.26
C ASP A 168 1.03 27.31 -2.54
N GLU A 169 1.36 26.55 -1.48
CA GLU A 169 1.93 25.22 -1.64
C GLU A 169 0.89 24.20 -2.11
N HIS A 170 1.36 23.29 -2.97
CA HIS A 170 0.60 22.13 -3.37
C HIS A 170 0.96 20.96 -2.45
N PHE A 171 0.00 20.52 -1.64
CA PHE A 171 0.19 19.41 -0.72
C PHE A 171 -0.17 18.09 -1.38
N ASP A 172 0.73 17.11 -1.37
CA ASP A 172 0.46 15.75 -1.84
C ASP A 172 0.94 14.71 -0.82
N GLY A 173 0.10 13.71 -0.53
CA GLY A 173 0.51 12.63 0.38
C GLY A 173 1.59 11.74 -0.19
N ILE A 174 1.34 11.14 -1.36
CA ILE A 174 2.34 10.37 -2.11
C ILE A 174 2.36 10.84 -3.57
N GLN A 175 3.55 11.20 -4.06
CA GLN A 175 3.76 11.64 -5.45
C GLN A 175 4.49 10.58 -6.27
N ILE A 176 3.98 10.33 -7.47
CA ILE A 176 4.59 9.53 -8.54
C ILE A 176 4.50 10.37 -9.82
N PHE A 177 5.59 11.03 -10.21
CA PHE A 177 5.58 11.93 -11.38
C PHE A 177 6.29 11.38 -12.61
N GLY A 178 6.58 10.07 -12.62
CA GLY A 178 7.26 9.41 -13.72
C GLY A 178 8.77 9.62 -13.73
N ASP A 179 9.49 8.73 -14.38
CA ASP A 179 10.93 8.83 -14.59
C ASP A 179 11.33 7.88 -15.72
N VAL A 180 12.29 8.27 -16.55
CA VAL A 180 12.69 7.46 -17.70
C VAL A 180 13.46 6.24 -17.20
N GLY A 181 12.82 5.06 -17.35
CA GLY A 181 13.42 3.75 -17.06
C GLY A 181 13.27 3.27 -15.61
N THR A 182 12.85 4.15 -14.69
CA THR A 182 13.00 3.93 -13.24
C THR A 182 11.74 4.19 -12.42
N MET A 183 10.55 4.42 -13.01
CA MET A 183 9.30 4.57 -12.24
C MET A 183 8.35 3.38 -12.49
N LYS A 184 8.60 2.25 -11.82
CA LYS A 184 7.85 1.02 -12.04
C LYS A 184 7.85 0.00 -10.91
N ASN A 185 6.87 -0.91 -10.94
CA ASN A 185 6.70 -1.99 -9.96
C ASN A 185 6.55 -1.42 -8.54
N ILE A 186 5.59 -0.55 -8.34
CA ILE A 186 5.38 0.17 -7.07
C ILE A 186 4.13 -0.37 -6.39
N GLU A 187 4.22 -0.59 -5.08
CA GLU A 187 3.11 -1.01 -4.24
C GLU A 187 2.84 0.07 -3.17
N ILE A 188 1.62 0.62 -3.17
CA ILE A 188 1.12 1.54 -2.14
C ILE A 188 -0.08 0.90 -1.48
N ALA A 189 0.11 0.35 -0.29
CA ALA A 189 -0.89 -0.49 0.35
C ALA A 189 -1.17 -0.12 1.80
N HIS A 190 -2.44 -0.14 2.20
CA HIS A 190 -2.81 -0.04 3.62
C HIS A 190 -2.21 1.19 4.32
N ASN A 191 -2.12 2.32 3.63
CA ASN A 191 -1.73 3.60 4.23
C ASN A 191 -2.97 4.41 4.61
N THR A 192 -2.83 5.27 5.61
CA THR A 192 -3.79 6.34 5.88
C THR A 192 -3.18 7.66 5.48
N ILE A 193 -3.86 8.38 4.60
CA ILE A 193 -3.43 9.67 4.11
C ILE A 193 -4.57 10.67 4.30
N ILE A 194 -4.35 11.62 5.20
CA ILE A 194 -5.28 12.70 5.49
C ILE A 194 -4.60 14.00 5.09
N ASN A 195 -4.80 14.42 3.86
CA ASN A 195 -4.26 15.67 3.36
C ASN A 195 -5.17 16.84 3.74
N ASP A 196 -5.04 17.26 5.00
CA ASP A 196 -5.68 18.41 5.61
C ASP A 196 -4.92 19.73 5.40
N GLY A 197 -3.86 19.71 4.58
CA GLY A 197 -3.01 20.86 4.30
C GLY A 197 -3.70 21.87 3.41
N SER A 198 -3.90 23.10 3.90
CA SER A 198 -4.49 24.26 3.19
C SER A 198 -5.90 24.01 2.58
N PRO A 199 -6.77 25.03 2.44
CA PRO A 199 -8.05 24.87 1.75
C PRO A 199 -7.95 24.39 0.29
N ILE A 200 -6.75 24.34 -0.31
CA ILE A 200 -6.48 23.88 -1.67
C ILE A 200 -5.75 22.52 -1.77
N GLY A 201 -5.47 21.83 -0.65
CA GLY A 201 -4.63 20.62 -0.57
C GLY A 201 -4.90 19.57 -1.64
N VAL A 202 -3.87 19.04 -2.29
CA VAL A 202 -3.96 18.73 -3.73
C VAL A 202 -4.03 17.24 -4.06
N SER A 203 -3.62 16.32 -3.19
CA SER A 203 -4.08 14.92 -3.29
C SER A 203 -3.70 14.08 -2.07
N ALA A 204 -4.42 12.98 -1.83
CA ALA A 204 -3.87 11.93 -0.99
C ALA A 204 -2.77 11.16 -1.76
N ILE A 205 -3.03 10.79 -3.01
CA ILE A 205 -2.03 10.18 -3.89
C ILE A 205 -2.15 10.79 -5.29
N PHE A 206 -1.01 11.18 -5.86
CA PHE A 206 -0.90 11.74 -7.21
C PHE A 206 0.02 10.90 -8.10
N VAL A 207 -0.58 10.23 -9.08
CA VAL A 207 0.14 9.61 -10.21
C VAL A 207 0.07 10.51 -11.44
N ALA A 208 1.22 10.88 -12.01
CA ALA A 208 1.33 11.65 -13.24
C ALA A 208 2.57 11.26 -14.06
N ASN A 209 2.59 11.66 -15.32
CA ASN A 209 3.72 11.43 -16.25
C ASN A 209 4.56 12.69 -16.50
N THR A 210 4.68 13.57 -15.50
CA THR A 210 5.33 14.88 -15.61
C THR A 210 6.78 14.78 -16.08
N PHE A 211 7.55 13.82 -15.56
CA PHE A 211 8.98 13.66 -15.85
C PHE A 211 9.30 12.41 -16.66
N GLY A 212 8.32 11.57 -16.97
CA GLY A 212 8.55 10.36 -17.74
C GLY A 212 7.43 9.33 -17.63
N PRO A 213 7.67 8.10 -18.12
CA PRO A 213 6.70 7.02 -18.03
C PRO A 213 6.47 6.57 -16.58
N VAL A 214 5.29 6.01 -16.32
CA VAL A 214 4.94 5.29 -15.09
C VAL A 214 4.38 3.93 -15.49
N ASP A 215 4.85 2.85 -14.88
CA ASP A 215 4.37 1.50 -15.20
C ASP A 215 4.19 0.62 -13.96
N ASN A 216 3.13 -0.18 -13.95
CA ASN A 216 2.90 -1.22 -12.93
C ASN A 216 2.90 -0.67 -11.50
N VAL A 217 1.85 0.10 -11.17
CA VAL A 217 1.63 0.67 -9.84
C VAL A 217 0.34 0.09 -9.27
N SER A 218 0.45 -0.58 -8.13
CA SER A 218 -0.70 -1.12 -7.38
C SER A 218 -0.97 -0.23 -6.17
N ILE A 219 -2.18 0.33 -6.10
CA ILE A 219 -2.60 1.26 -5.04
C ILE A 219 -3.86 0.68 -4.39
N HIS A 220 -3.72 0.08 -3.21
CA HIS A 220 -4.84 -0.68 -2.66
C HIS A 220 -5.01 -0.61 -1.16
N HIS A 221 -6.26 -0.75 -0.72
CA HIS A 221 -6.61 -0.77 0.70
C HIS A 221 -6.09 0.46 1.45
N ASN A 222 -6.03 1.64 0.82
CA ASN A 222 -5.62 2.86 1.51
C ASN A 222 -6.85 3.64 1.99
N TYR A 223 -6.72 4.33 3.12
CA TYR A 223 -7.65 5.37 3.55
C TYR A 223 -7.19 6.70 2.97
N LEU A 224 -7.99 7.27 2.07
CA LEU A 224 -7.62 8.46 1.29
C LEU A 224 -8.59 9.60 1.57
N SER A 225 -8.09 10.68 2.15
CA SER A 225 -8.85 11.90 2.42
C SER A 225 -8.06 13.13 1.98
N SER A 226 -8.73 14.03 1.28
CA SER A 226 -8.21 15.34 0.88
C SER A 226 -9.38 16.32 0.80
N PRO A 227 -9.82 16.88 1.95
CA PRO A 227 -11.01 17.72 2.01
C PRO A 227 -10.98 18.94 1.07
N GLY A 228 -9.79 19.48 0.78
CA GLY A 228 -9.62 20.67 -0.08
C GLY A 228 -9.76 20.41 -1.58
N ASN A 229 -9.61 19.17 -2.06
CA ASN A 229 -9.56 18.90 -3.51
C ASN A 229 -10.12 17.52 -3.91
N PHE A 230 -9.38 16.72 -4.69
CA PHE A 230 -9.68 15.31 -4.92
C PHE A 230 -8.63 14.44 -4.19
N PRO A 231 -9.01 13.41 -3.43
CA PRO A 231 -8.04 12.48 -2.83
C PRO A 231 -7.24 11.68 -3.87
N VAL A 232 -7.88 11.25 -4.96
CA VAL A 232 -7.28 10.38 -5.97
C VAL A 232 -6.94 11.15 -7.23
N TYR A 233 -5.67 11.18 -7.61
CA TYR A 233 -5.22 11.76 -8.86
C TYR A 233 -4.47 10.74 -9.72
N ASN A 234 -4.90 10.61 -10.98
CA ASN A 234 -4.18 9.87 -12.01
C ASN A 234 -4.22 10.63 -13.34
N MET A 235 -3.16 11.39 -13.62
CA MET A 235 -3.12 12.37 -14.71
C MET A 235 -2.11 11.99 -15.80
N GLY A 236 -2.59 11.37 -16.88
CA GLY A 236 -1.77 11.02 -18.05
C GLY A 236 -1.49 12.15 -19.06
N THR A 237 -1.95 13.38 -18.81
CA THR A 237 -1.92 14.46 -19.82
C THR A 237 -0.73 15.41 -19.73
N TYR A 238 0.17 15.26 -18.76
CA TYR A 238 1.29 16.20 -18.58
C TYR A 238 2.35 16.07 -19.68
N THR A 239 2.59 14.86 -20.17
CA THR A 239 3.50 14.60 -21.29
C THR A 239 2.93 13.54 -22.24
N LYS A 240 3.70 13.19 -23.28
CA LYS A 240 3.39 12.05 -24.15
C LYS A 240 3.83 10.71 -23.55
N SER A 241 4.56 10.71 -22.43
CA SER A 241 5.05 9.48 -21.81
C SER A 241 3.89 8.61 -21.32
N PRO A 242 3.98 7.28 -21.45
CA PRO A 242 2.89 6.38 -21.07
C PRO A 242 2.66 6.32 -19.56
N ILE A 243 1.40 6.15 -19.15
CA ILE A 243 1.05 5.64 -17.82
C ILE A 243 0.35 4.30 -18.04
N THR A 244 0.99 3.20 -17.63
CA THR A 244 0.51 1.83 -17.90
C THR A 244 0.38 1.02 -16.64
N ASN A 245 -0.56 0.07 -16.64
CA ASN A 245 -0.71 -0.93 -15.58
C ASN A 245 -0.85 -0.30 -14.18
N VAL A 246 -1.52 0.85 -14.08
CA VAL A 246 -1.85 1.46 -12.79
C VAL A 246 -3.22 0.94 -12.35
N THR A 247 -3.28 0.39 -11.13
CA THR A 247 -4.50 -0.16 -10.55
C THR A 247 -4.77 0.50 -9.21
N TRP A 248 -6.00 0.98 -9.02
CA TRP A 248 -6.53 1.45 -7.75
C TRP A 248 -7.62 0.48 -7.29
N SER A 249 -7.37 -0.26 -6.20
CA SER A 249 -8.32 -1.24 -5.71
C SER A 249 -8.62 -1.20 -4.23
N ASP A 250 -9.87 -1.45 -3.85
CA ASP A 250 -10.26 -1.65 -2.44
C ASP A 250 -9.89 -0.47 -1.52
N ASN A 251 -9.71 0.74 -2.06
CA ASN A 251 -9.38 1.92 -1.27
C ASN A 251 -10.66 2.50 -0.64
N TYR A 252 -10.53 3.04 0.57
CA TYR A 252 -11.57 3.81 1.24
C TYR A 252 -11.35 5.30 0.96
N VAL A 253 -12.17 5.88 0.09
CA VAL A 253 -11.97 7.25 -0.43
C VAL A 253 -13.03 8.17 0.16
N VAL A 254 -12.58 9.12 0.98
CA VAL A 254 -13.44 10.16 1.54
C VAL A 254 -13.50 11.33 0.57
N LYS A 255 -14.72 11.75 0.20
CA LYS A 255 -14.95 12.84 -0.75
C LYS A 255 -14.22 14.11 -0.33
N GLY A 256 -13.43 14.65 -1.26
CA GLY A 256 -12.91 16.01 -1.16
C GLY A 256 -13.86 17.02 -1.80
N TYR A 257 -13.51 18.31 -1.72
CA TYR A 257 -14.37 19.42 -2.17
C TYR A 257 -14.87 19.27 -3.62
N TYR A 258 -14.00 18.85 -4.53
CA TYR A 258 -14.36 18.70 -5.95
C TYR A 258 -14.84 17.29 -6.32
N GLY A 259 -14.67 16.30 -5.42
CA GLY A 259 -15.10 14.92 -5.64
C GLY A 259 -14.15 13.90 -5.05
N TYR A 260 -14.24 12.67 -5.57
CA TYR A 260 -13.43 11.53 -5.13
C TYR A 260 -12.10 11.42 -5.89
N GLU A 261 -12.13 11.73 -7.17
CA GLU A 261 -11.03 11.45 -8.09
C GLU A 261 -10.96 12.44 -9.25
N LYS A 262 -9.75 12.68 -9.73
CA LYS A 262 -9.47 13.34 -11.00
C LYS A 262 -8.58 12.46 -11.85
N ILE A 263 -9.16 11.89 -12.91
CA ILE A 263 -8.51 10.92 -13.78
C ILE A 263 -8.53 11.43 -15.21
N THR A 264 -7.36 11.40 -15.86
CA THR A 264 -7.25 11.65 -17.29
C THR A 264 -6.46 10.55 -17.96
N ALA A 265 -6.89 10.16 -19.16
CA ALA A 265 -6.17 9.21 -19.96
C ALA A 265 -4.78 9.75 -20.37
N ASP A 266 -3.85 8.84 -20.64
CA ASP A 266 -2.56 9.21 -21.23
C ASP A 266 -2.67 9.55 -22.72
N SER A 267 -1.54 9.88 -23.36
CA SER A 267 -1.51 10.27 -24.77
C SER A 267 -1.98 9.19 -25.75
N GLN A 268 -2.14 7.94 -25.30
CA GLN A 268 -2.66 6.81 -26.08
C GLN A 268 -4.08 6.43 -25.67
N GLY A 269 -4.74 7.22 -24.81
CA GLY A 269 -6.09 6.96 -24.35
C GLY A 269 -6.19 5.90 -23.25
N ARG A 270 -5.09 5.51 -22.61
CA ARG A 270 -5.12 4.52 -21.52
C ARG A 270 -5.53 5.17 -20.21
N LEU A 271 -6.40 4.48 -19.49
CA LEU A 271 -6.88 4.85 -18.15
C LEU A 271 -6.37 3.82 -17.12
N PRO A 272 -6.29 4.19 -15.82
CA PRO A 272 -6.01 3.22 -14.78
C PRO A 272 -7.19 2.25 -14.60
N THR A 273 -6.91 1.08 -14.05
CA THR A 273 -7.95 0.15 -13.60
C THR A 273 -8.46 0.61 -12.23
N MET A 274 -9.77 0.83 -12.09
CA MET A 274 -10.42 1.17 -10.83
C MET A 274 -11.35 0.01 -10.44
N THR A 275 -11.16 -0.61 -9.27
CA THR A 275 -12.00 -1.75 -8.84
C THR A 275 -12.25 -1.74 -7.34
N ASN A 276 -13.47 -2.05 -6.90
CA ASN A 276 -13.83 -2.20 -5.47
C ASN A 276 -13.49 -1.03 -4.52
N ASN A 277 -13.16 0.17 -5.04
CA ASN A 277 -12.95 1.33 -4.19
C ASN A 277 -14.29 1.75 -3.54
N THR A 278 -14.26 2.04 -2.26
CA THR A 278 -15.41 2.49 -1.47
C THR A 278 -15.37 4.00 -1.34
N ASN A 279 -16.23 4.68 -2.10
CA ASN A 279 -16.36 6.14 -2.08
C ASN A 279 -17.42 6.56 -1.05
N VAL A 280 -17.05 7.41 -0.09
CA VAL A 280 -17.95 7.92 0.95
C VAL A 280 -17.95 9.44 1.03
N ASP A 281 -19.14 10.06 1.10
CA ASP A 281 -19.28 11.52 1.22
C ASP A 281 -18.76 12.03 2.58
N LYS A 282 -18.95 11.24 3.64
CA LYS A 282 -18.46 11.51 4.99
C LYS A 282 -17.73 10.27 5.49
N GLY A 283 -16.41 10.40 5.65
CA GLY A 283 -15.56 9.31 6.15
C GLY A 283 -15.85 8.99 7.60
N LEU A 284 -15.81 7.70 7.94
CA LEU A 284 -15.59 7.27 9.31
C LEU A 284 -14.12 7.54 9.69
N PRO A 285 -13.79 7.79 10.96
CA PRO A 285 -12.41 7.85 11.42
C PRO A 285 -11.60 6.60 10.98
N PRO A 286 -10.31 6.73 10.60
CA PRO A 286 -9.50 5.60 10.11
C PRO A 286 -9.52 4.37 11.02
N GLU A 287 -9.62 4.57 12.33
CA GLU A 287 -9.69 3.52 13.35
C GLU A 287 -10.99 2.71 13.35
N THR A 288 -12.02 3.19 12.66
CA THR A 288 -13.35 2.54 12.57
C THR A 288 -13.82 2.31 11.14
N ALA A 289 -13.13 2.87 10.15
CA ALA A 289 -13.46 2.69 8.75
C ALA A 289 -13.27 1.21 8.36
N PRO A 290 -14.16 0.64 7.53
CA PRO A 290 -14.07 -0.74 7.11
C PRO A 290 -12.82 -0.94 6.26
N ASP A 291 -12.00 -1.91 6.66
CA ASP A 291 -10.82 -2.34 5.92
C ASP A 291 -10.82 -3.85 5.73
N SER A 292 -10.61 -4.28 4.48
CA SER A 292 -10.50 -5.69 4.10
C SER A 292 -9.07 -6.18 3.95
N TYR A 293 -8.05 -5.39 4.31
CA TYR A 293 -6.64 -5.71 4.06
C TYR A 293 -6.21 -7.06 4.66
N SER A 294 -6.63 -7.35 5.90
CA SER A 294 -6.33 -8.61 6.59
C SER A 294 -6.99 -9.85 5.95
N ALA A 295 -8.19 -9.70 5.39
CA ALA A 295 -8.92 -10.77 4.71
C ALA A 295 -8.22 -11.19 3.39
N ASN A 296 -7.54 -10.25 2.75
CA ASN A 296 -6.82 -10.49 1.49
C ASN A 296 -5.39 -11.03 1.71
N LYS A 297 -4.69 -10.64 2.79
CA LYS A 297 -3.39 -11.23 3.13
C LYS A 297 -3.44 -12.76 3.39
N ALA A 298 -4.58 -13.28 3.83
CA ALA A 298 -4.78 -14.71 4.03
C ALA A 298 -4.96 -15.49 2.70
N ASN A 299 -5.28 -14.80 1.60
CA ASN A 299 -5.45 -15.39 0.27
C ASN A 299 -4.18 -15.32 -0.58
N ASP A 300 -3.21 -14.49 -0.19
CA ASP A 300 -1.85 -14.47 -0.75
C ASP A 300 -1.03 -15.63 -0.17
N GLY A 301 -1.39 -16.86 -0.55
CA GLY A 301 -0.63 -18.05 -0.21
C GLY A 301 0.85 -17.93 -0.64
N PRO A 302 1.78 -18.66 0.02
CA PRO A 302 3.18 -18.63 -0.36
C PRO A 302 3.35 -18.95 -1.85
N PRO A 303 4.33 -18.34 -2.55
CA PRO A 303 4.58 -18.61 -3.96
C PRO A 303 4.73 -20.11 -4.19
N PRO A 304 4.22 -20.68 -5.31
CA PRO A 304 4.43 -22.08 -5.60
C PRO A 304 5.93 -22.36 -5.63
N THR A 305 6.40 -23.17 -4.69
CA THR A 305 7.78 -23.64 -4.66
C THR A 305 8.04 -24.36 -5.97
N SER A 306 8.94 -23.83 -6.81
CA SER A 306 9.42 -24.52 -8.00
C SER A 306 10.20 -25.76 -7.55
N GLY A 307 9.49 -26.88 -7.42
CA GLY A 307 10.10 -28.18 -7.17
C GLY A 307 10.93 -28.55 -8.38
N THR A 308 12.25 -28.41 -8.26
CA THR A 308 13.20 -29.10 -9.13
C THR A 308 12.96 -30.60 -8.98
N LYS A 309 12.33 -31.22 -9.99
CA LYS A 309 12.33 -32.67 -10.14
C LYS A 309 13.76 -33.09 -10.48
N GLY A 310 14.49 -33.55 -9.48
CA GLY A 310 15.69 -34.35 -9.69
C GLY A 310 15.30 -35.68 -10.35
N LYS A 311 15.92 -35.96 -11.48
CA LYS A 311 16.37 -37.28 -11.89
C LYS A 311 17.79 -37.15 -12.37
#